data_AF-A0A0A2I4M9-F1
#
_entry.id   AF-A0A0A2I4M9-F1
#
_cell.length_a   1.000
_cell.length_b   1.000
_cell.length_c   1.000
_cell.angle_alpha   90.00
_cell.angle_beta   90.00
_cell.angle_gamma   90.00
#
_symmetry.space_group_name_H-M   'P 1'
#
loop_
_entity.id
_entity.type
_entity.pdbx_description
1 polymer ?
#
loop_
_entity_poly.entity_id
_entity_poly.type
_entity_poly.pdbx_seq_one_letter_code
_entity_poly.pdbx_strand_id
1 'polypeptide(L)'
;MAPRKPKSDAAAGDDDASMIREYLRQQNRPYSAIDVSANLHNKVTKTQAAKLLRDLHEKKQIEGRASGKHTVYHALQDPSDVTTPEVAAAVKLNIESLEREISTLKAKEKKARAELAALHAKPRISDLRQDISRLESELSMIQARLASRHKGDPVQISPEEREKLEREWKYWQWHANVRRRICCDLWGQCSEVLPENMTAAELWVSSENDE
;
A
#
# COMPACT_ATOMS: atom_id res chain seq x y z
N MET A 1 41.35 41.23 -5.47
CA MET A 1 42.12 40.00 -5.80
C MET A 1 41.53 38.86 -4.99
N ALA A 2 40.97 37.84 -5.64
CA ALA A 2 40.48 36.64 -4.97
C ALA A 2 41.64 35.65 -4.74
N PRO A 3 41.74 34.99 -3.57
CA PRO A 3 42.86 34.09 -3.27
C PRO A 3 42.73 32.78 -4.06
N ARG A 4 43.84 32.35 -4.68
CA ARG A 4 43.95 31.06 -5.36
C ARG A 4 44.01 29.94 -4.32
N LYS A 5 43.18 28.90 -4.49
CA LYS A 5 43.27 27.65 -3.73
C LYS A 5 44.59 26.93 -4.05
N PRO A 6 45.28 26.33 -3.05
CA PRO A 6 46.51 25.58 -3.26
C PRO A 6 46.22 24.25 -3.98
N LYS A 7 47.06 23.97 -4.98
CA LYS A 7 47.10 22.70 -5.73
C LYS A 7 47.63 21.58 -4.83
N SER A 8 46.83 20.53 -4.65
CA SER A 8 47.25 19.26 -4.03
C SER A 8 47.41 18.19 -5.13
N ASP A 9 48.20 18.51 -6.15
CA ASP A 9 48.14 17.79 -7.43
C ASP A 9 49.02 16.52 -7.50
N ALA A 10 49.86 16.25 -6.49
CA ALA A 10 50.83 15.14 -6.58
C ALA A 10 50.32 13.80 -5.99
N ALA A 11 49.62 13.83 -4.86
CA ALA A 11 49.11 12.61 -4.21
C ALA A 11 47.79 12.12 -4.82
N ALA A 12 46.93 13.03 -5.26
CA ALA A 12 45.68 12.68 -5.93
C ALA A 12 45.91 12.01 -7.30
N GLY A 13 46.98 12.39 -8.01
CA GLY A 13 47.28 11.84 -9.34
C GLY A 13 47.67 10.36 -9.36
N ASP A 14 48.29 9.85 -8.30
CA ASP A 14 48.70 8.43 -8.21
C ASP A 14 47.53 7.53 -7.79
N ASP A 15 46.65 8.04 -6.91
CA ASP A 15 45.40 7.39 -6.54
C ASP A 15 44.44 7.31 -7.75
N ASP A 16 44.31 8.40 -8.50
CA ASP A 16 43.50 8.45 -9.72
C ASP A 16 44.03 7.51 -10.82
N ALA A 17 45.36 7.38 -10.97
CA ALA A 17 45.98 6.44 -11.90
C ALA A 17 45.70 4.98 -11.51
N SER A 18 45.80 4.68 -10.21
CA SER A 18 45.50 3.35 -9.66
C SER A 18 44.02 3.00 -9.86
N MET A 19 43.11 3.96 -9.65
CA MET A 19 41.67 3.81 -9.87
C MET A 19 41.35 3.49 -11.34
N ILE A 20 41.98 4.20 -12.29
CA ILE A 20 41.81 3.92 -13.73
C ILE A 20 42.33 2.53 -14.08
N ARG A 21 43.50 2.14 -13.56
CA ARG A 21 44.09 0.82 -13.84
C ARG A 21 43.21 -0.31 -13.32
N GLU A 22 42.72 -0.19 -12.09
CA GLU A 22 41.84 -1.20 -11.50
C GLU A 22 40.52 -1.30 -12.26
N TYR A 23 39.95 -0.15 -12.65
CA TYR A 23 38.74 -0.11 -13.46
C TYR A 23 38.93 -0.82 -14.82
N LEU A 24 40.01 -0.53 -15.54
CA LEU A 24 40.32 -1.18 -16.82
C LEU A 24 40.52 -2.70 -16.66
N ARG A 25 41.16 -3.13 -15.57
CA ARG A 25 41.36 -4.55 -15.26
C ARG A 25 40.05 -5.26 -14.93
N GLN A 26 39.21 -4.65 -14.10
CA GLN A 26 37.93 -5.23 -13.68
C GLN A 26 36.95 -5.36 -14.84
N GLN A 27 36.86 -4.35 -15.70
CA GLN A 27 35.96 -4.38 -16.85
C GLN A 27 36.49 -5.19 -18.03
N ASN A 28 37.83 -5.30 -18.14
CA ASN A 28 38.56 -5.99 -19.21
C ASN A 28 38.00 -5.68 -20.63
N ARG A 29 37.60 -4.42 -20.83
CA ARG A 29 37.04 -3.89 -22.08
C ARG A 29 37.85 -2.68 -22.54
N PRO A 30 38.01 -2.46 -23.85
CA PRO A 30 38.73 -1.32 -24.38
C PRO A 30 37.88 -0.04 -24.27
N TYR A 31 38.42 1.02 -23.67
CA TYR A 31 37.72 2.30 -23.44
C TYR A 31 38.53 3.52 -23.90
N SER A 32 37.84 4.58 -24.32
CA SER A 32 38.47 5.88 -24.57
C SER A 32 38.62 6.70 -23.29
N ALA A 33 39.44 7.76 -23.31
CA ALA A 33 39.58 8.67 -22.17
C ALA A 33 38.25 9.35 -21.77
N ILE A 34 37.35 9.56 -22.73
CA ILE A 34 36.00 10.10 -22.47
C ILE A 34 35.18 9.08 -21.68
N ASP A 35 35.16 7.83 -22.16
CA ASP A 35 34.39 6.75 -21.54
C ASP A 35 34.89 6.45 -20.14
N VAL A 36 36.21 6.42 -19.93
CA VAL A 36 36.81 6.22 -18.59
C VAL A 36 36.36 7.33 -17.63
N SER A 37 36.41 8.60 -18.05
CA SER A 37 35.95 9.71 -17.20
C SER A 37 34.46 9.66 -16.88
N ALA A 38 33.64 9.26 -17.86
CA ALA A 38 32.19 9.13 -17.68
C ALA A 38 31.82 7.95 -16.77
N ASN A 39 32.45 6.79 -16.97
CA ASN A 39 32.20 5.57 -16.20
C ASN A 39 32.69 5.68 -14.75
N LEU A 40 33.74 6.48 -14.51
CA LEU A 40 34.19 6.83 -13.16
C LEU A 40 33.40 8.00 -12.55
N HIS A 41 32.25 8.37 -13.13
CA HIS A 41 31.36 9.44 -12.67
C HIS A 41 32.08 10.79 -12.47
N ASN A 42 32.99 11.13 -13.37
CA ASN A 42 33.81 12.35 -13.32
C ASN A 42 34.69 12.50 -12.06
N LYS A 43 34.95 11.42 -11.31
CA LYS A 43 35.97 11.42 -10.26
C LYS A 43 37.34 11.81 -10.81
N VAL A 44 37.64 11.31 -12.01
CA VAL A 44 38.75 11.79 -12.84
C VAL A 44 38.17 12.59 -14.01
N THR A 45 38.59 13.84 -14.15
CA THR A 45 38.14 14.69 -15.26
C THR A 45 38.64 14.16 -16.61
N LYS A 46 37.93 14.45 -17.71
CA LYS A 46 38.32 14.02 -19.07
C LYS A 46 39.77 14.37 -19.41
N THR A 47 40.22 15.56 -19.07
CA THR A 47 41.59 16.03 -19.35
C THR A 47 42.61 15.26 -18.52
N GLN A 48 42.30 15.01 -17.26
CA GLN A 48 43.16 14.25 -16.35
C GLN A 48 43.20 12.77 -16.73
N ALA A 49 42.07 12.16 -17.09
CA ALA A 49 42.00 10.79 -17.58
C ALA A 49 42.83 10.62 -18.86
N ALA A 50 42.74 11.56 -19.81
CA ALA A 50 43.56 11.53 -21.02
C ALA A 50 45.07 11.66 -20.75
N LYS A 51 45.46 12.39 -19.70
CA LYS A 51 46.86 12.47 -19.26
C LYS A 51 47.30 11.16 -18.60
N LEU A 52 46.58 10.72 -17.57
CA LEU A 52 46.91 9.52 -16.81
C LEU A 52 46.92 8.25 -17.68
N LEU A 53 46.01 8.11 -18.64
CA LEU A 53 46.02 6.98 -19.58
C LEU A 53 47.24 6.98 -20.49
N ARG A 54 47.71 8.15 -20.95
CA ARG A 54 48.98 8.24 -21.69
C ARG A 54 50.16 7.89 -20.80
N ASP A 55 50.22 8.45 -19.60
CA ASP A 55 51.29 8.19 -18.64
C ASP A 55 51.34 6.68 -18.25
N LEU A 56 50.19 6.04 -18.05
CA LEU A 56 50.07 4.60 -17.77
C LEU A 56 50.48 3.73 -18.97
N HIS A 57 50.18 4.18 -20.18
CA HIS A 57 50.60 3.52 -21.41
C HIS A 57 52.11 3.63 -21.63
N GLU A 58 52.70 4.80 -21.39
CA GLU A 58 54.15 5.03 -21.44
C GLU A 58 54.90 4.17 -20.41
N LYS A 59 54.33 4.03 -19.21
CA LYS A 59 54.82 3.11 -18.17
C LYS A 59 54.60 1.63 -18.47
N LYS A 60 54.02 1.27 -19.63
CA LYS A 60 53.67 -0.09 -20.05
C LYS A 60 52.82 -0.83 -19.01
N GLN A 61 51.92 -0.14 -18.34
CA GLN A 61 50.97 -0.75 -17.40
C GLN A 61 49.61 -1.05 -18.04
N ILE A 62 49.32 -0.38 -19.16
CA ILE A 62 48.14 -0.58 -20.00
C ILE A 62 48.55 -0.50 -21.47
N GLU A 63 47.77 -1.12 -22.35
CA GLU A 63 47.99 -1.03 -23.80
C GLU A 63 47.01 -0.01 -24.40
N GLY A 64 47.50 0.81 -25.31
CA GLY A 64 46.74 1.84 -26.00
C GLY A 64 46.85 1.62 -27.50
N ARG A 65 45.72 1.61 -28.21
CA ARG A 65 45.68 1.52 -29.68
C ARG A 65 44.91 2.69 -30.27
N ALA A 66 45.45 3.24 -31.35
CA ALA A 66 44.76 4.26 -32.13
C ALA A 66 43.60 3.62 -32.89
N SER A 67 42.40 4.17 -32.72
CA SER A 67 41.18 3.81 -33.43
C SER A 67 40.62 5.05 -34.10
N GLY A 68 41.09 5.33 -35.32
CA GLY A 68 40.74 6.54 -36.06
C GLY A 68 41.23 7.80 -35.33
N LYS A 69 40.30 8.68 -34.95
CA LYS A 69 40.59 9.95 -34.26
C LYS A 69 40.84 9.80 -32.75
N HIS A 70 40.52 8.64 -32.18
CA HIS A 70 40.57 8.42 -30.73
C HIS A 70 41.57 7.31 -30.39
N THR A 71 42.21 7.42 -29.21
CA THR A 71 43.01 6.32 -28.64
C THR A 71 42.16 5.56 -27.64
N VAL A 72 42.16 4.24 -27.76
CA VAL A 72 41.43 3.32 -26.90
C VAL A 72 42.44 2.55 -26.07
N TYR A 73 42.20 2.48 -24.77
CA TYR A 73 43.09 1.84 -23.79
C TYR A 73 42.43 0.60 -23.21
N HIS A 74 43.21 -0.44 -22.98
CA HIS A 74 42.78 -1.67 -22.30
C HIS A 74 43.85 -2.17 -21.33
N ALA A 75 43.42 -3.00 -20.38
CA ALA A 75 44.35 -3.69 -19.50
C ALA A 75 45.24 -4.64 -20.31
N LEU A 76 46.47 -4.87 -19.83
CA LEU A 76 47.38 -5.83 -20.44
C LEU A 76 46.81 -7.24 -20.32
N GLN A 77 46.84 -7.98 -21.42
CA GLN A 77 46.47 -9.38 -21.48
C GLN A 77 47.75 -10.21 -21.55
N ASP A 78 47.93 -11.13 -20.62
CA ASP A 78 49.09 -12.01 -20.59
C ASP A 78 48.87 -13.18 -21.56
N PRO A 79 49.70 -13.34 -22.61
CA PRO A 79 49.56 -14.45 -23.56
C PRO A 79 49.88 -15.82 -22.93
N SER A 80 50.50 -15.87 -21.75
CA SER A 80 50.70 -17.12 -20.99
C SER A 80 49.47 -17.57 -20.23
N ASP A 81 48.47 -16.70 -20.08
CA ASP A 81 47.16 -16.98 -19.44
C ASP A 81 46.18 -17.68 -20.41
N VAL A 82 46.66 -18.06 -21.60
CA VAL A 82 45.89 -18.83 -22.58
C VAL A 82 45.70 -20.24 -22.06
N THR A 83 44.48 -20.51 -21.59
CA THR A 83 44.06 -21.80 -21.09
C THR A 83 44.02 -22.84 -22.21
N THR A 84 44.40 -24.09 -21.92
CA THR A 84 44.32 -25.20 -22.89
C THR A 84 42.85 -25.50 -23.25
N PRO A 85 42.57 -26.00 -24.47
CA PRO A 85 41.20 -26.26 -24.90
C PRO A 85 40.49 -27.29 -24.01
N GLU A 86 41.21 -28.23 -23.41
CA GLU A 86 40.67 -29.23 -22.49
C GLU A 86 40.16 -28.60 -21.19
N VAL A 87 40.94 -27.68 -20.60
CA VAL A 87 40.54 -26.98 -19.37
C VAL A 87 39.37 -26.04 -19.66
N ALA A 88 39.36 -25.36 -20.81
CA ALA A 88 38.23 -24.54 -21.23
C ALA A 88 36.94 -25.36 -21.41
N ALA A 89 37.03 -26.58 -21.95
CA ALA A 89 35.89 -27.50 -22.06
C ALA A 89 35.41 -27.97 -20.67
N ALA A 90 36.31 -28.30 -19.75
CA ALA A 90 35.97 -28.68 -18.39
C ALA A 90 35.24 -27.54 -17.63
N VAL A 91 35.70 -26.29 -17.78
CA VAL A 91 35.05 -25.12 -17.18
C VAL A 91 33.65 -24.92 -17.78
N LYS A 92 33.46 -25.11 -19.09
CA LYS A 92 32.12 -25.02 -19.71
C LYS A 92 31.16 -26.05 -19.13
N LEU A 93 31.57 -27.30 -18.98
CA LEU A 93 30.75 -28.34 -18.37
C LEU A 93 30.39 -28.00 -16.92
N ASN A 94 31.32 -27.42 -16.16
CA ASN A 94 31.06 -26.95 -14.80
C ASN A 94 30.04 -25.80 -14.78
N ILE A 95 30.16 -24.83 -15.71
CA ILE A 95 29.19 -23.74 -15.86
C ILE A 95 27.79 -24.31 -16.13
N GLU A 96 27.66 -25.21 -17.11
CA GLU A 96 26.37 -25.83 -17.45
C GLU A 96 25.78 -26.64 -16.28
N SER A 97 26.63 -27.28 -15.47
CA SER A 97 26.21 -27.98 -14.27
C SER A 97 25.68 -27.01 -13.20
N LEU A 98 26.41 -25.93 -12.94
CA LEU A 98 26.03 -24.91 -11.96
C LEU A 98 24.77 -24.17 -12.40
N GLU A 99 24.60 -23.87 -13.69
CA GLU A 99 23.38 -23.25 -14.22
C GLU A 99 22.15 -24.14 -14.02
N ARG A 100 22.29 -25.45 -14.25
CA ARG A 100 21.24 -26.43 -13.94
C ARG A 100 20.92 -26.44 -12.46
N GLU A 101 21.94 -26.45 -11.60
CA GLU A 101 21.75 -26.42 -10.14
C GLU A 101 21.02 -25.16 -9.70
N ILE A 102 21.45 -23.98 -10.16
CA ILE A 102 20.80 -22.69 -9.89
C ILE A 102 19.32 -22.72 -10.31
N SER A 103 19.01 -23.26 -11.48
CA SER A 103 17.63 -23.41 -11.95
C SER A 103 16.81 -24.28 -11.00
N THR A 104 17.34 -25.43 -10.57
CA THR A 104 16.65 -26.32 -9.63
C THR A 104 16.45 -25.69 -8.25
N LEU A 105 17.46 -24.97 -7.73
CA LEU A 105 17.38 -24.30 -6.43
C LEU A 105 16.37 -23.15 -6.46
N LYS A 106 16.34 -22.35 -7.54
CA LYS A 106 15.31 -21.30 -7.73
C LYS A 106 13.90 -21.87 -7.77
N ALA A 107 13.70 -23.03 -8.41
CA ALA A 107 12.41 -23.70 -8.43
C ALA A 107 11.99 -24.17 -7.02
N LYS A 108 12.92 -24.77 -6.26
CA LYS A 108 12.69 -25.18 -4.87
C LYS A 108 12.38 -23.99 -3.96
N GLU A 109 13.13 -22.90 -4.10
CA GLU A 109 12.91 -21.66 -3.35
C GLU A 109 11.51 -21.10 -3.63
N LYS A 110 11.10 -21.03 -4.90
CA LYS A 110 9.77 -20.56 -5.28
C LYS A 110 8.67 -21.42 -4.66
N LYS A 111 8.83 -22.75 -4.67
CA LYS A 111 7.89 -23.69 -4.04
C LYS A 111 7.82 -23.48 -2.53
N ALA A 112 8.96 -23.42 -1.84
CA ALA A 112 9.02 -23.19 -0.39
C ALA A 112 8.41 -21.84 0.01
N ARG A 113 8.65 -20.78 -0.76
CA ARG A 113 8.00 -19.47 -0.53
C ARG A 113 6.48 -19.54 -0.68
N ALA A 114 5.97 -20.28 -1.66
CA ALA A 114 4.53 -20.47 -1.84
C ALA A 114 3.91 -21.27 -0.68
N GLU A 115 4.58 -22.32 -0.21
CA GLU A 115 4.15 -23.10 0.95
C GLU A 115 4.15 -22.26 2.24
N LEU A 116 5.19 -21.45 2.45
CA LEU A 116 5.26 -20.52 3.57
C LEU A 116 4.12 -19.49 3.54
N ALA A 117 3.85 -18.90 2.37
CA ALA A 117 2.75 -17.96 2.20
C ALA A 117 1.39 -18.61 2.49
N ALA A 118 1.18 -19.84 2.03
CA ALA A 118 -0.05 -20.60 2.31
C ALA A 118 -0.20 -20.95 3.80
N LEU A 119 0.90 -21.21 4.51
CA LEU A 119 0.92 -21.40 5.97
C LEU A 119 0.61 -20.10 6.71
N HIS A 120 1.18 -18.98 6.30
CA HIS A 120 0.96 -17.67 6.92
C HIS A 120 -0.44 -17.10 6.66
N ALA A 121 -1.09 -17.49 5.56
CA ALA A 121 -2.48 -17.13 5.29
C ALA A 121 -3.46 -17.80 6.28
N LYS A 122 -3.05 -18.88 6.96
CA LYS A 122 -3.86 -19.53 7.98
C LYS A 122 -3.67 -18.77 9.31
N PRO A 123 -4.77 -18.36 9.97
CA PRO A 123 -4.68 -17.70 11.27
C PRO A 123 -4.05 -18.63 12.31
N ARG A 124 -3.32 -18.06 13.25
CA ARG A 124 -2.67 -18.84 14.31
C ARG A 124 -3.73 -19.35 15.29
N ILE A 125 -3.47 -20.51 15.87
CA ILE A 125 -4.37 -21.12 16.86
C ILE A 125 -4.56 -20.20 18.09
N SER A 126 -3.53 -19.45 18.48
CA SER A 126 -3.63 -18.43 19.54
C SER A 126 -4.67 -17.37 19.22
N ASP A 127 -4.63 -16.87 18.00
CA ASP A 127 -5.46 -15.74 17.54
C ASP A 127 -6.91 -16.21 17.43
N LEU A 128 -7.12 -17.42 16.88
CA LEU A 128 -8.44 -18.07 16.85
C LEU A 128 -9.04 -18.26 18.25
N ARG A 129 -8.23 -18.67 19.24
CA ARG A 129 -8.71 -18.82 20.63
C ARG A 129 -9.14 -17.48 21.24
N GLN A 130 -8.38 -16.42 20.97
CA GLN A 130 -8.72 -15.07 21.43
C GLN A 130 -10.01 -14.58 20.75
N ASP A 131 -10.15 -14.80 19.45
CA ASP A 131 -11.36 -14.42 18.70
C ASP A 131 -12.59 -15.19 19.19
N ILE A 132 -12.47 -16.49 19.46
CA ILE A 132 -13.56 -17.30 20.05
C ILE A 132 -13.98 -16.71 21.39
N SER A 133 -13.03 -16.47 22.31
CA SER A 133 -13.35 -15.90 23.62
C SER A 133 -13.99 -14.52 23.52
N ARG A 134 -13.54 -13.67 22.58
CA ARG A 134 -14.17 -12.38 22.31
C ARG A 134 -15.61 -12.57 21.83
N LEU A 135 -15.84 -13.39 20.81
CA LEU A 135 -17.16 -13.64 20.23
C LEU A 135 -18.13 -14.26 21.25
N GLU A 136 -17.66 -15.15 22.12
CA GLU A 136 -18.46 -15.72 23.21
C GLU A 136 -18.89 -14.65 24.21
N SER A 137 -17.99 -13.73 24.58
CA SER A 137 -18.33 -12.63 25.48
C SER A 137 -19.29 -11.63 24.83
N GLU A 138 -19.12 -11.33 23.54
CA GLU A 138 -20.05 -10.51 22.75
C GLU A 138 -21.44 -11.15 22.68
N LEU A 139 -21.52 -12.46 22.40
CA LEU A 139 -22.78 -13.20 22.41
C LEU A 139 -23.47 -13.11 23.76
N SER A 140 -22.74 -13.35 24.85
CA SER A 140 -23.28 -13.25 26.21
C SER A 140 -23.81 -11.84 26.50
N MET A 141 -23.08 -10.79 26.11
CA MET A 141 -23.54 -9.41 26.26
C MET A 141 -24.80 -9.11 25.46
N ILE A 142 -24.87 -9.56 24.20
CA ILE A 142 -26.04 -9.38 23.33
C ILE A 142 -27.25 -10.12 23.92
N GLN A 143 -27.07 -11.36 24.36
CA GLN A 143 -28.12 -12.14 25.00
C GLN A 143 -28.62 -11.49 26.29
N ALA A 144 -27.72 -10.99 27.14
CA ALA A 144 -28.11 -10.27 28.36
C ALA A 144 -28.91 -8.99 28.05
N ARG A 145 -28.51 -8.24 27.02
CA ARG A 145 -29.25 -7.05 26.54
C ARG A 145 -30.63 -7.40 25.97
N LEU A 146 -30.73 -8.52 25.25
CA LEU A 146 -32.01 -9.03 24.76
C LEU A 146 -32.91 -9.45 25.92
N ALA A 147 -32.38 -10.22 26.87
CA ALA A 147 -33.11 -10.64 28.06
C ALA A 147 -33.59 -9.44 28.88
N SER A 148 -32.76 -8.40 29.09
CA SER A 148 -33.18 -7.18 29.79
C SER A 148 -34.29 -6.42 29.07
N ARG A 149 -34.31 -6.44 27.74
CA ARG A 149 -35.38 -5.83 26.92
C ARG A 149 -36.67 -6.63 26.95
N HIS A 150 -36.58 -7.95 27.17
CA HIS A 150 -37.73 -8.86 27.27
C HIS A 150 -38.21 -9.07 28.73
N LYS A 151 -37.70 -8.31 29.72
CA LYS A 151 -38.15 -8.38 31.12
C LYS A 151 -39.56 -7.81 31.36
N GLY A 152 -40.12 -7.09 30.40
CA GLY A 152 -41.58 -6.87 30.30
C GLY A 152 -42.09 -7.68 29.12
N ASP A 153 -43.30 -8.24 29.22
CA ASP A 153 -43.94 -9.04 28.17
C ASP A 153 -43.97 -8.22 26.86
N PRO A 154 -43.02 -8.43 25.93
CA PRO A 154 -42.93 -7.60 24.77
C PRO A 154 -43.97 -8.15 23.80
N VAL A 155 -45.03 -7.37 23.56
CA VAL A 155 -45.99 -7.70 22.51
C VAL A 155 -45.22 -7.75 21.19
N GLN A 156 -44.85 -8.96 20.77
CA GLN A 156 -44.20 -9.19 19.48
C GLN A 156 -45.29 -9.10 18.41
N ILE A 157 -45.59 -7.86 18.00
CA ILE A 157 -46.51 -7.61 16.91
C ILE A 157 -45.75 -7.82 15.61
N SER A 158 -46.23 -8.72 14.75
CA SER A 158 -45.67 -8.88 13.41
C SER A 158 -45.77 -7.57 12.62
N PRO A 159 -44.89 -7.32 11.64
CA PRO A 159 -44.98 -6.12 10.82
C PRO A 159 -46.36 -5.97 10.14
N GLU A 160 -46.99 -7.09 9.79
CA GLU A 160 -48.33 -7.13 9.18
C GLU A 160 -49.45 -6.74 10.16
N GLU A 161 -49.42 -7.26 11.39
CA GLU A 161 -50.37 -6.89 12.45
C GLU A 161 -50.21 -5.41 12.85
N ARG A 162 -48.97 -4.91 12.90
CA ARG A 162 -48.70 -3.51 13.18
C ARG A 162 -49.28 -2.60 12.09
N GLU A 163 -49.15 -2.99 10.82
CA GLU A 163 -49.72 -2.24 9.71
C GLU A 163 -51.26 -2.24 9.74
N LYS A 164 -51.89 -3.39 10.10
CA LYS A 164 -53.34 -3.45 10.32
C LYS A 164 -53.79 -2.51 11.43
N LEU A 165 -53.10 -2.57 12.58
CA LEU A 165 -53.40 -1.70 13.73
C LEU A 165 -53.26 -0.21 13.36
N GLU A 166 -52.21 0.14 12.61
CA GLU A 166 -52.00 1.52 12.16
C GLU A 166 -53.11 2.00 11.20
N ARG A 167 -53.59 1.13 10.30
CA ARG A 167 -54.73 1.43 9.43
C ARG A 167 -56.02 1.64 10.23
N GLU A 168 -56.30 0.77 11.19
CA GLU A 168 -57.47 0.89 12.07
C GLU A 168 -57.41 2.16 12.91
N TRP A 169 -56.25 2.46 13.51
CA TRP A 169 -56.05 3.69 14.27
C TRP A 169 -56.28 4.94 13.43
N LYS A 170 -55.72 4.99 12.21
CA LYS A 170 -55.93 6.10 11.25
C LYS A 170 -57.41 6.24 10.87
N TYR A 171 -58.10 5.13 10.64
CA TYR A 171 -59.52 5.11 10.30
C TYR A 171 -60.37 5.70 11.44
N TRP A 172 -60.18 5.23 12.67
CA TRP A 172 -60.93 5.73 13.82
C TRP A 172 -60.57 7.17 14.19
N GLN A 173 -59.30 7.57 14.06
CA GLN A 173 -58.86 8.95 14.25
C GLN A 173 -59.53 9.89 13.25
N TRP A 174 -59.62 9.50 11.98
CA TRP A 174 -60.33 10.26 10.96
C TRP A 174 -61.81 10.43 11.32
N HIS A 175 -62.48 9.35 11.71
CA HIS A 175 -63.88 9.40 12.14
C HIS A 175 -64.10 10.29 13.38
N ALA A 176 -63.23 10.21 14.38
CA ALA A 176 -63.29 11.06 15.57
C ALA A 176 -63.14 12.55 15.19
N ASN A 177 -62.21 12.87 14.29
CA ASN A 177 -62.01 14.24 13.82
C ASN A 177 -63.21 14.78 13.02
N VAL A 178 -63.79 13.97 12.13
CA VAL A 178 -64.99 14.35 11.37
C VAL A 178 -66.18 14.56 12.31
N ARG A 179 -66.40 13.66 13.26
CA ARG A 179 -67.49 13.77 14.26
C ARG A 179 -67.30 15.02 15.12
N ARG A 180 -66.08 15.29 15.58
CA ARG A 180 -65.76 16.51 16.33
C ARG A 180 -66.10 17.75 15.52
N ARG A 181 -65.68 17.79 14.24
CA ARG A 181 -66.00 18.92 13.35
C ARG A 181 -67.50 19.12 13.20
N ILE A 182 -68.26 18.08 12.88
CA ILE A 182 -69.72 18.15 12.73
C ILE A 182 -70.37 18.65 14.03
N CYS A 183 -69.93 18.15 15.18
CA CYS A 183 -70.45 18.57 16.48
C CYS A 183 -70.16 20.05 16.74
N CYS A 184 -68.93 20.51 16.50
CA CYS A 184 -68.57 21.93 16.63
C CYS A 184 -69.32 22.82 15.65
N ASP A 185 -69.50 22.40 14.40
CA ASP A 185 -70.23 23.16 13.37
C ASP A 185 -71.71 23.31 13.77
N LEU A 186 -72.36 22.21 14.19
CA LEU A 186 -73.74 22.22 14.66
C LEU A 186 -73.89 23.08 15.92
N TRP A 187 -72.95 22.96 16.85
CA TRP A 187 -72.94 23.78 18.06
C TRP A 187 -72.80 25.27 17.74
N GLY A 188 -71.91 25.63 16.80
CA GLY A 188 -71.76 26.99 16.31
C GLY A 188 -73.11 27.56 15.84
N GLN A 189 -73.81 26.83 14.96
CA GLN A 189 -75.12 27.23 14.47
C GLN A 189 -76.18 27.36 15.58
N CYS A 190 -76.22 26.44 16.54
CA CYS A 190 -77.13 26.53 17.68
C CYS A 190 -76.80 27.73 18.58
N SER A 191 -75.53 28.05 18.74
CA SER A 191 -75.06 29.12 19.62
C SER A 191 -75.31 30.54 19.07
N GLU A 192 -75.43 30.68 17.75
CA GLU A 192 -75.73 31.97 17.09
C GLU A 192 -77.14 32.50 17.38
N VAL A 193 -78.07 31.63 17.79
CA VAL A 193 -79.49 31.96 18.04
C VAL A 193 -79.80 32.04 19.54
N LEU A 194 -78.77 32.12 20.40
CA LEU A 194 -78.95 32.18 21.85
C LEU A 194 -79.46 33.56 22.31
N PRO A 195 -80.35 33.61 23.33
CA PRO A 195 -80.77 34.85 23.97
C PRO A 195 -79.61 35.60 24.63
N GLU A 196 -79.65 36.94 24.68
CA GLU A 196 -78.55 37.81 25.18
C GLU A 196 -78.12 37.52 26.64
N ASN A 197 -78.96 36.85 27.43
CA ASN A 197 -78.67 36.50 28.82
C ASN A 197 -78.00 35.13 29.02
N MET A 198 -77.55 34.47 27.95
CA MET A 198 -76.96 33.12 28.01
C MET A 198 -75.74 33.01 27.10
N THR A 199 -74.62 32.44 27.60
CA THR A 199 -73.40 32.31 26.79
C THR A 199 -73.15 30.88 26.31
N ALA A 200 -72.66 30.75 25.07
CA ALA A 200 -72.38 29.46 24.44
C ALA A 200 -71.36 28.60 25.20
N ALA A 201 -70.43 29.24 25.93
CA ALA A 201 -69.41 28.54 26.72
C ALA A 201 -70.00 27.87 27.97
N GLU A 202 -71.04 28.44 28.57
CA GLU A 202 -71.68 27.89 29.77
C GLU A 202 -72.49 26.62 29.47
N LEU A 203 -72.90 26.42 28.21
CA LEU A 203 -73.70 25.28 27.79
C LEU A 203 -72.88 24.15 27.14
N TRP A 204 -71.63 24.42 26.77
CA TRP A 204 -70.75 23.41 26.20
C TRP A 204 -70.12 22.55 27.29
N VAL A 205 -70.54 21.29 27.40
CA VAL A 205 -69.90 20.32 28.29
C VAL A 205 -68.70 19.71 27.55
N SER A 206 -67.49 20.14 27.91
CA SER A 206 -66.28 19.47 27.43
C SER A 206 -66.15 18.10 28.09
N SER A 207 -66.23 17.05 27.29
CA SER A 207 -65.81 15.71 27.69
C SER A 207 -64.27 15.62 27.62
N GLU A 208 -63.57 16.46 28.40
CA GLU A 208 -62.10 16.44 28.51
C GLU A 208 -61.60 15.56 29.67
N ASN A 209 -62.50 14.83 30.35
CA ASN A 209 -62.15 13.94 31.46
C ASN A 209 -62.57 12.49 31.20
N ASP A 210 -62.06 11.88 30.14
CA ASP A 210 -61.91 10.42 30.11
C ASP A 210 -60.58 10.13 29.40
N GLU A 211 -59.54 9.93 30.21
CA GLU A 211 -58.24 9.38 29.80
C GLU A 211 -58.37 7.97 29.22
#